data_AF-B7Z424-F1
#
_entry.id   AF-B7Z424-F1
#
_cell.length_a   1.000
_cell.length_b   1.000
_cell.length_c   1.000
_cell.angle_alpha   90.00
_cell.angle_beta   90.00
_cell.angle_gamma   90.00
#
_symmetry.space_group_name_H-M   'P 1'
#
loop_
_entity.id
_entity.type
_entity.pdbx_description
1 polymer ?
#
loop_
_entity_poly.entity_id
_entity_poly.type
_entity_poly.pdbx_seq_one_letter_code
_entity_poly.pdbx_strand_id
1 'polypeptide(L)'
;MDDHNVDSFISLSSPQMGQYGDTDYLKWLFPTSMRSNLYRICYSPWGQEFSICNYWHDPHHDDLYLNASSFLALINGERDHPNATVWRKNFLRVGHLVLIGGPDDGVITPWQSSFFGFYDANETVLEMEEQLPVGSSVKANHGVQG
;
A
#
# COMPACT_ATOMS: atom_id res chain seq x y z
N MET A 1 12.61 6.02 -15.67
CA MET A 1 13.72 5.16 -16.12
C MET A 1 13.11 3.91 -16.71
N ASP A 2 13.23 3.77 -18.02
CA ASP A 2 12.73 2.66 -18.83
C ASP A 2 13.86 1.69 -19.25
N ASP A 3 15.05 1.88 -18.66
CA ASP A 3 16.32 1.30 -19.08
C ASP A 3 17.10 0.60 -17.95
N HIS A 4 16.50 0.42 -16.77
CA HIS A 4 17.19 -0.28 -15.67
C HIS A 4 17.57 -1.72 -16.04
N ASN A 5 18.64 -2.21 -15.42
CA ASN A 5 19.24 -3.54 -15.62
C ASN A 5 19.24 -4.38 -14.33
N VAL A 6 18.27 -4.12 -13.45
CA VAL A 6 18.07 -4.87 -12.20
C VAL A 6 17.67 -6.31 -12.53
N ASP A 7 18.54 -7.27 -12.18
CA ASP A 7 18.25 -8.69 -12.30
C ASP A 7 17.41 -9.18 -11.12
N SER A 8 17.98 -9.18 -9.92
CA SER A 8 17.30 -9.57 -8.69
C SER A 8 16.93 -8.35 -7.85
N PHE A 9 15.63 -8.07 -7.73
CA PHE A 9 15.11 -7.10 -6.75
C PHE A 9 14.75 -7.84 -5.47
N ILE A 10 15.54 -7.64 -4.42
CA ILE A 10 15.35 -8.26 -3.11
C ILE A 10 14.65 -7.24 -2.20
N SER A 11 13.38 -7.49 -1.91
CA SER A 11 12.59 -6.75 -0.94
C SER A 11 12.72 -7.39 0.43
N LEU A 12 13.44 -6.74 1.33
CA LEU A 12 13.67 -7.21 2.69
C LEU A 12 12.70 -6.55 3.67
N SER A 13 11.69 -7.30 4.10
CA SER A 13 10.65 -6.90 5.08
C SER A 13 10.09 -5.51 4.83
N SER A 14 9.72 -5.23 3.57
CA SER A 14 9.23 -3.92 3.15
C SER A 14 7.70 -3.91 3.09
N PRO A 15 7.01 -2.81 3.44
CA PRO A 15 5.56 -2.73 3.39
C PRO A 15 5.06 -2.54 1.94
N GLN A 16 5.12 -3.59 1.11
CA GLN A 16 4.83 -3.50 -0.34
C GLN A 16 3.36 -3.11 -0.62
N MET A 17 2.42 -3.52 0.22
CA MET A 17 1.02 -3.06 0.19
C MET A 17 0.70 -1.99 1.23
N GLY A 18 1.72 -1.35 1.79
CA GLY A 18 1.58 -0.29 2.78
C GLY A 18 1.58 -0.78 4.22
N GLN A 19 1.31 0.16 5.12
CA GLN A 19 1.38 -0.02 6.58
C GLN A 19 0.08 0.46 7.22
N TYR A 20 -0.42 -0.34 8.17
CA TYR A 20 -1.54 0.00 9.05
C TYR A 20 -1.37 -0.65 10.44
N GLY A 21 -0.57 -0.03 11.31
CA GLY A 21 -0.30 -0.57 12.65
C GLY A 21 0.27 0.45 13.63
N ASP A 22 0.06 0.20 14.92
CA ASP A 22 0.58 1.00 16.02
C ASP A 22 2.00 0.52 16.41
N THR A 23 3.01 0.96 15.67
CA THR A 23 4.42 0.63 15.99
C THR A 23 5.00 1.62 16.99
N ASP A 24 6.03 1.21 17.73
CA ASP A 24 6.72 2.09 18.69
C ASP A 24 7.35 3.31 18.00
N TYR A 25 7.81 3.16 16.75
CA TYR A 25 8.31 4.25 15.94
C TYR A 25 7.22 5.27 15.58
N LEU A 26 6.01 4.79 15.23
CA LEU A 26 4.88 5.66 14.95
C LEU A 26 4.41 6.41 16.19
N LYS A 27 4.40 5.76 17.36
CA LYS A 27 4.11 6.44 18.64
C LYS A 27 5.15 7.50 18.97
N TRP A 28 6.42 7.29 18.61
CA TRP A 28 7.46 8.31 18.81
C TRP A 28 7.25 9.53 17.91
N LEU A 29 6.92 9.34 16.63
CA LEU A 29 6.68 10.44 15.68
C LEU A 29 5.33 11.14 15.85
N PHE A 30 4.30 10.39 16.23
CA PHE A 30 2.93 10.87 16.39
C PHE A 30 2.38 10.47 17.77
N PRO A 31 2.87 11.06 18.87
CA PRO A 31 2.58 10.61 20.23
C PRO A 31 1.10 10.64 20.62
N THR A 32 0.31 11.45 19.94
CA THR A 32 -1.12 11.67 20.23
C THR A 32 -2.06 10.95 19.26
N SER A 33 -1.53 10.20 18.29
CA SER A 33 -2.34 9.57 17.23
C SER A 33 -2.25 8.06 17.30
N MET A 34 -3.41 7.41 17.43
CA MET A 34 -3.55 5.96 17.16
C MET A 34 -3.62 5.72 15.65
N ARG A 35 -3.35 4.48 15.19
CA ARG A 35 -3.44 4.08 13.78
C ARG A 35 -4.72 4.56 13.10
N SER A 36 -5.86 4.40 13.76
CA SER A 36 -7.18 4.82 13.25
C SER A 36 -7.39 6.33 13.18
N ASN A 37 -6.46 7.16 13.65
CA ASN A 37 -6.52 8.63 13.55
C ASN A 37 -5.40 9.21 12.67
N LEU A 38 -4.39 8.42 12.29
CA LEU A 38 -3.28 8.89 11.48
C LEU A 38 -3.70 9.30 10.07
N TYR A 39 -4.77 8.71 9.53
CA TYR A 39 -5.34 9.12 8.25
C TYR A 39 -5.64 10.63 8.19
N ARG A 40 -6.03 11.26 9.32
CA ARG A 40 -6.33 12.70 9.39
C ARG A 40 -5.11 13.58 9.13
N ILE A 41 -3.94 13.07 9.49
CA ILE A 41 -2.66 13.72 9.24
C ILE A 41 -2.15 13.29 7.87
N CYS A 42 -2.04 11.99 7.64
CA CYS A 42 -1.39 11.44 6.46
C CYS A 42 -2.11 11.76 5.16
N TYR A 43 -3.43 11.83 5.15
CA TYR A 43 -4.19 12.15 3.93
C TYR A 43 -4.50 13.65 3.78
N SER A 44 -3.67 14.49 4.38
CA SER A 44 -3.61 15.92 4.10
C SER A 44 -2.48 16.23 3.10
N PRO A 45 -2.53 17.35 2.36
CA PRO A 45 -1.48 17.71 1.42
C PRO A 45 -0.08 17.78 2.04
N TRP A 46 0.02 18.33 3.26
CA TRP A 46 1.28 18.40 4.00
C TRP A 46 1.68 17.06 4.61
N GLY A 47 0.71 16.20 4.94
CA GLY A 47 0.96 14.83 5.41
C GLY A 47 1.67 13.99 4.36
N GLN A 48 1.28 14.12 3.08
CA GLN A 48 1.91 13.42 1.96
C GLN A 48 3.36 13.85 1.68
N GLU A 49 3.85 14.94 2.30
CA GLU A 49 5.28 15.29 2.27
C GLU A 49 6.10 14.43 3.25
N PHE A 50 5.45 13.68 4.16
CA PHE A 50 6.11 12.75 5.08
C PHE A 50 6.16 11.34 4.48
N SER A 51 7.34 10.73 4.51
CA SER A 51 7.59 9.41 3.89
C SER A 51 6.66 8.30 4.40
N ILE A 52 6.32 8.29 5.70
CA ILE A 52 5.45 7.26 6.30
C ILE A 52 4.02 7.37 5.75
N CYS A 53 3.54 8.60 5.54
CA CYS A 53 2.20 8.85 5.06
C CYS A 53 2.02 8.49 3.58
N ASN A 54 3.12 8.39 2.83
CA ASN A 54 3.12 7.97 1.42
C ASN A 54 2.80 6.49 1.22
N TYR A 55 2.96 5.67 2.26
CA TYR A 55 2.58 4.25 2.26
C TYR A 55 1.66 3.88 3.43
N TRP A 56 1.09 4.88 4.12
CA TRP A 56 0.01 4.63 5.06
C TRP A 56 -1.22 4.19 4.29
N HIS A 57 -1.72 2.99 4.60
CA HIS A 57 -2.83 2.38 3.87
C HIS A 57 -3.91 1.98 4.88
N ASP A 58 -4.79 2.92 5.18
CA ASP A 58 -5.91 2.72 6.11
C ASP A 58 -7.07 1.97 5.42
N PRO A 59 -7.34 0.69 5.76
CA PRO A 59 -8.38 -0.12 5.12
C PRO A 59 -9.81 0.38 5.45
N HIS A 60 -9.97 1.24 6.46
CA HIS A 60 -11.27 1.81 6.84
C HIS A 60 -11.59 3.12 6.12
N HIS A 61 -10.60 3.70 5.44
CA HIS A 61 -10.71 4.97 4.73
C HIS A 61 -10.14 4.86 3.32
N ASP A 62 -10.47 3.77 2.62
CA ASP A 62 -9.95 3.45 1.28
C ASP A 62 -10.20 4.58 0.26
N ASP A 63 -11.42 5.14 0.21
CA ASP A 63 -11.73 6.27 -0.67
C ASP A 63 -10.78 7.47 -0.46
N LEU A 64 -10.42 7.74 0.80
CA LEU A 64 -9.53 8.84 1.16
C LEU A 64 -8.06 8.49 0.86
N TYR A 65 -7.67 7.22 1.06
CA TYR A 65 -6.38 6.69 0.64
C TYR A 65 -6.18 6.83 -0.88
N LEU A 66 -7.12 6.34 -1.69
CA LEU A 66 -7.08 6.42 -3.15
C LEU A 66 -7.02 7.87 -3.63
N ASN A 67 -7.72 8.79 -2.96
CA ASN A 67 -7.73 10.20 -3.33
C ASN A 67 -6.46 10.96 -2.88
N ALA A 68 -5.92 10.68 -1.69
CA ALA A 68 -4.86 11.48 -1.08
C ALA A 68 -3.45 10.89 -1.27
N SER A 69 -3.31 9.56 -1.35
CA SER A 69 -2.00 8.92 -1.45
C SER A 69 -1.26 9.38 -2.70
N SER A 70 -0.10 10.00 -2.51
CA SER A 70 0.73 10.57 -3.56
C SER A 70 1.74 9.57 -4.13
N PHE A 71 1.90 8.43 -3.46
CA PHE A 71 2.89 7.42 -3.78
C PHE A 71 2.27 6.02 -3.91
N LEU A 72 1.87 5.37 -2.82
CA LEU A 72 1.48 3.95 -2.83
C LEU A 72 0.32 3.67 -3.80
N ALA A 73 -0.79 4.41 -3.69
CA ALA A 73 -1.93 4.23 -4.60
C ALA A 73 -1.59 4.51 -6.07
N LEU A 74 -0.56 5.33 -6.31
CA LEU A 74 -0.11 5.69 -7.65
C LEU A 74 0.78 4.59 -8.25
N ILE A 75 1.79 4.11 -7.52
CA ILE A 75 2.70 3.06 -8.00
C ILE A 75 2.01 1.70 -8.12
N ASN A 76 1.00 1.45 -7.26
CA ASN A 76 0.16 0.27 -7.35
C ASN A 76 -0.92 0.39 -8.43
N GLY A 77 -1.02 1.51 -9.15
CA GLY A 77 -2.03 1.72 -10.19
C GLY A 77 -3.48 1.57 -9.69
N GLU A 78 -3.71 1.82 -8.40
CA GLU A 78 -5.04 1.85 -7.77
C GLU A 78 -5.78 3.15 -8.14
N ARG A 79 -5.00 4.22 -8.35
CA ARG A 79 -5.46 5.45 -9.00
C ARG A 79 -4.92 5.56 -10.42
N ASP A 80 -5.83 5.74 -11.37
CA ASP A 80 -5.48 5.95 -12.77
C ASP A 80 -4.53 7.14 -12.95
N HIS A 81 -3.46 6.91 -13.71
CA HIS A 81 -2.52 7.96 -14.10
C HIS A 81 -1.89 7.64 -15.47
N PRO A 82 -1.48 8.66 -16.26
CA PRO A 82 -1.07 8.45 -17.66
C PRO A 82 0.16 7.56 -17.84
N ASN A 83 0.94 7.35 -16.77
CA ASN A 83 2.18 6.56 -16.81
C ASN A 83 2.01 5.12 -16.32
N ALA A 84 0.81 4.68 -15.88
CA ALA A 84 0.61 3.37 -15.25
C ALA A 84 1.10 2.22 -16.13
N THR A 85 0.73 2.23 -17.42
CA THR A 85 1.18 1.25 -18.41
C THR A 85 2.70 1.21 -18.57
N VAL A 86 3.34 2.38 -18.56
CA VAL A 86 4.80 2.49 -18.68
C VAL A 86 5.50 2.01 -17.42
N TRP A 87 4.98 2.35 -16.24
CA TRP A 87 5.54 1.91 -14.96
C TRP A 87 5.45 0.41 -14.78
N ARG A 88 4.29 -0.19 -15.12
CA ARG A 88 4.14 -1.65 -15.17
C ARG A 88 5.15 -2.28 -16.12
N LYS A 89 5.29 -1.75 -17.35
CA LYS A 89 6.27 -2.25 -18.32
C LYS A 89 7.70 -2.18 -17.78
N ASN A 90 8.04 -1.11 -17.07
CA ASN A 90 9.36 -0.95 -16.47
C ASN A 90 9.57 -1.98 -15.36
N PHE A 91 8.65 -2.10 -14.40
CA PHE A 91 8.78 -3.06 -13.30
C PHE A 91 8.92 -4.51 -13.78
N LEU A 92 8.20 -4.89 -14.85
CA LEU A 92 8.29 -6.23 -15.46
C LEU A 92 9.65 -6.57 -16.08
N ARG A 93 10.60 -5.64 -16.16
CA ARG A 93 11.96 -5.91 -16.63
C ARG A 93 12.84 -6.56 -15.55
N VAL A 94 12.43 -6.51 -14.28
CA VAL A 94 13.13 -7.21 -13.20
C VAL A 94 13.11 -8.72 -13.50
N GLY A 95 14.26 -9.38 -13.39
CA GLY A 95 14.38 -10.82 -13.62
C GLY A 95 13.75 -11.64 -12.49
N HIS A 96 14.05 -11.26 -11.25
CA HIS A 96 13.56 -11.93 -10.04
C HIS A 96 13.07 -10.91 -9.01
N LEU A 97 11.83 -11.09 -8.55
CA LEU A 97 11.29 -10.41 -7.37
C LEU A 97 11.41 -11.35 -6.17
N VAL A 98 12.39 -11.11 -5.30
CA VAL A 98 12.60 -11.89 -4.09
C VAL A 98 11.99 -11.16 -2.91
N LEU A 99 10.92 -11.71 -2.35
CA LEU A 99 10.21 -11.15 -1.22
C LEU A 99 10.62 -11.89 0.06
N ILE A 100 11.05 -11.14 1.07
CA ILE A 100 11.46 -11.65 2.37
C ILE A 100 10.64 -10.93 3.43
N GLY A 101 10.06 -11.68 4.36
CA GLY A 101 9.27 -11.17 5.48
C GLY A 101 8.88 -12.34 6.39
N GLY A 102 8.32 -12.06 7.56
CA GLY A 102 7.90 -13.12 8.48
C GLY A 102 7.02 -12.62 9.62
N PRO A 103 6.33 -13.56 10.30
CA PRO A 103 5.35 -13.23 11.34
C PRO A 103 5.96 -12.59 12.60
N ASP A 104 7.26 -12.78 12.82
CA ASP A 104 7.98 -12.21 13.96
C ASP A 104 8.51 -10.79 13.68
N ASP A 105 8.17 -10.20 12.52
CA ASP A 105 8.41 -8.78 12.27
C ASP A 105 7.44 -7.92 13.10
N GLY A 106 7.99 -7.27 14.13
CA GLY A 106 7.22 -6.42 15.05
C GLY A 106 6.98 -4.99 14.54
N VAL A 107 7.28 -4.69 13.28
CA VAL A 107 7.21 -3.33 12.71
C VAL A 107 6.22 -3.28 11.54
N ILE A 108 6.35 -4.17 10.56
CA ILE A 108 5.46 -4.18 9.40
C ILE A 108 4.10 -4.74 9.81
N THR A 109 3.03 -4.01 9.51
CA THR A 109 1.67 -4.41 9.92
C THR A 109 0.68 -4.14 8.78
N PRO A 110 0.05 -5.18 8.21
CA PRO A 110 0.29 -6.60 8.47
C PRO A 110 1.67 -7.03 7.94
N TRP A 111 2.36 -7.99 8.58
CA TRP A 111 3.68 -8.45 8.12
C TRP A 111 3.65 -9.05 6.71
N GLN A 112 2.48 -9.58 6.31
CA GLN A 112 2.18 -10.07 4.97
C GLN A 112 2.27 -9.00 3.89
N SER A 113 2.28 -7.71 4.26
CA SER A 113 2.59 -6.61 3.33
C SER A 113 3.95 -6.79 2.66
N SER A 114 4.88 -7.53 3.28
CA SER A 114 6.15 -7.95 2.66
C SER A 114 5.99 -8.84 1.42
N PHE A 115 4.86 -9.55 1.35
CA PHE A 115 4.46 -10.45 0.27
C PHE A 115 3.28 -9.91 -0.53
N PHE A 116 3.05 -8.60 -0.48
CA PHE A 116 1.87 -7.92 -1.04
C PHE A 116 0.52 -8.38 -0.48
N GLY A 117 0.46 -9.03 0.69
CA GLY A 117 -0.80 -9.27 1.41
C GLY A 117 -1.24 -8.03 2.19
N PHE A 118 -2.54 -7.79 2.33
CA PHE A 118 -3.04 -6.63 3.07
C PHE A 118 -4.40 -6.85 3.73
N TYR A 119 -4.79 -5.92 4.61
CA TYR A 119 -6.09 -5.96 5.28
C TYR A 119 -7.25 -5.70 4.32
N ASP A 120 -8.33 -6.46 4.47
CA ASP A 120 -9.66 -6.06 4.02
C ASP A 120 -10.28 -5.01 4.96
N ALA A 121 -11.49 -4.56 4.65
CA ALA A 121 -12.24 -3.59 5.47
C ALA A 121 -12.56 -4.10 6.90
N ASN A 122 -12.46 -5.41 7.16
CA ASN A 122 -12.67 -6.02 8.47
C ASN A 122 -11.35 -6.34 9.19
N GLU A 123 -10.20 -5.89 8.66
CA GLU A 123 -8.86 -6.23 9.13
C GLU A 123 -8.54 -7.75 9.06
N THR A 124 -9.21 -8.48 8.17
CA THR A 124 -8.78 -9.82 7.74
C THR A 124 -7.65 -9.67 6.74
N VAL A 125 -6.55 -10.38 6.95
CA VAL A 125 -5.44 -10.35 5.99
C VAL A 125 -5.79 -11.19 4.77
N LEU A 126 -5.82 -10.54 3.61
CA LEU A 126 -5.94 -11.16 2.29
C LEU A 126 -4.56 -11.42 1.71
N GLU A 127 -4.42 -12.53 1.00
CA GLU A 127 -3.21 -12.84 0.24
C GLU A 127 -3.09 -11.94 -1.01
N MET A 128 -1.93 -11.94 -1.66
CA MET A 128 -1.69 -11.13 -2.86
C MET A 128 -2.73 -11.40 -3.96
N GLU A 129 -3.06 -12.67 -4.20
CA GLU A 129 -3.92 -13.12 -5.29
C GLU A 129 -5.41 -12.81 -5.06
N GLU A 130 -5.79 -12.50 -3.83
CA GLU A 130 -7.17 -12.20 -3.43
C GLU A 130 -7.51 -10.71 -3.55
N GLN A 131 -6.49 -9.88 -3.74
CA GLN A 131 -6.65 -8.44 -3.92
C GLN A 131 -6.98 -8.11 -5.37
N LEU A 132 -7.78 -7.05 -5.57
CA LEU A 132 -8.20 -6.66 -6.92
C LEU A 132 -6.96 -6.38 -7.79
N PRO A 133 -6.95 -6.84 -9.07
CA PRO A 133 -5.85 -6.53 -9.95
C PRO A 133 -5.72 -5.03 -10.14
N VAL A 134 -4.49 -4.53 -10.00
CA VAL A 134 -4.07 -3.19 -10.42
C VAL A 134 -4.74 -2.82 -11.76
N GLY A 135 -5.69 -1.86 -11.73
CA GLY A 135 -6.49 -1.43 -12.88
C GLY A 135 -7.95 -1.93 -12.95
N SER A 136 -8.42 -2.67 -11.96
CA SER A 136 -9.80 -3.17 -11.90
C SER A 136 -10.71 -2.26 -11.09
N SER A 137 -10.95 -1.03 -11.57
CA SER A 137 -12.11 -0.25 -11.11
C SER A 137 -13.40 -0.89 -11.64
N VAL A 138 -13.76 -2.06 -11.11
CA VAL A 138 -15.13 -2.57 -11.21
C VAL A 138 -15.86 -2.06 -9.98
N LYS A 139 -16.65 -1.01 -10.16
CA LYS A 139 -17.61 -0.54 -9.17
C LYS A 139 -18.43 -1.73 -8.68
N ALA A 140 -18.20 -2.15 -7.43
CA ALA A 140 -19.14 -3.01 -6.72
C ALA A 140 -20.41 -2.19 -6.43
N ASN A 141 -21.28 -2.05 -7.43
CA ASN A 141 -22.63 -1.56 -7.23
C ASN A 141 -23.39 -2.59 -6.38
N HIS A 142 -23.49 -2.30 -5.09
CA HIS A 142 -24.57 -2.82 -4.27
C HIS A 142 -25.88 -2.17 -4.70
N GLY A 143 -26.88 -2.97 -5.03
CA GLY A 143 -28.21 -2.48 -5.39
C GLY A 143 -29.17 -3.60 -5.78
N VAL A 144 -29.61 -4.36 -4.79
CA VAL A 144 -30.88 -5.10 -4.85
C VAL A 144 -32.01 -4.11 -5.13
N GLN A 145 -32.82 -4.35 -6.17
CA GLN A 145 -34.25 -3.98 -6.22
C GLN A 145 -34.92 -4.57 -7.48
N GLY A 146 -36.03 -5.29 -7.28
CA GLY A 146 -37.03 -5.62 -8.32
C GLY A 146 -37.17 -7.09 -8.65
#